data_AF-A0A2D6DS11-F1
#
_entry.id   AF-A0A2D6DS11-F1
#
_cell.length_a   1.000
_cell.length_b   1.000
_cell.length_c   1.000
_cell.angle_alpha   90.00
_cell.angle_beta   90.00
_cell.angle_gamma   90.00
#
_symmetry.space_group_name_H-M   'P 1'
#
loop_
_entity.id
_entity.type
_entity.pdbx_description
1 polymer ?
#
loop_
_entity_poly.entity_id
_entity_poly.type
_entity_poly.pdbx_seq_one_letter_code
_entity_poly.pdbx_strand_id
1 'polypeptide(L)'
;MDFLFHIFETFSEITSAIGWIFALAFCVSLVILAILLANSMQRLKKYGCKAGLARELKSRILESSKFLNMLYRGNVHAAEAGKELMHILPDKNKHLLFREFLGRFLSRPVQNLESQPSLQSLSDEFAIVSSIQRSVSAIRSVAAILPAVGLCGTLMGMFRAFTGTDFNDPDMQNVMTELMMDFGTALWTTILAVIIKVWADIWCSFGPQRQVSIMTDELVQLKYYVFDVLEQQPEQTQTTPPADTVTVTPQPEDTGIVQKVEEQKTVDSKSKDSNEDK
;
A
#
# COMPACT_ATOMS: atom_id res chain seq x y z
N MET A 1 -24.53 23.03 7.17
CA MET A 1 -24.95 21.82 7.90
C MET A 1 -26.34 21.36 7.48
N ASP A 2 -27.16 22.26 6.94
CA ASP A 2 -28.58 22.04 6.62
C ASP A 2 -28.81 20.96 5.54
N PHE A 3 -27.89 20.82 4.58
CA PHE A 3 -27.96 19.76 3.55
C PHE A 3 -27.78 18.35 4.14
N LEU A 4 -26.89 18.19 5.13
CA LEU A 4 -26.68 16.91 5.81
C LEU A 4 -27.85 16.55 6.71
N PHE A 5 -28.46 17.56 7.35
CA PHE A 5 -29.65 17.38 8.18
C PHE A 5 -30.85 16.97 7.34
N HIS A 6 -31.09 17.65 6.21
CA HIS A 6 -32.12 17.24 5.26
C HIS A 6 -31.89 15.83 4.72
N ILE A 7 -30.67 15.46 4.34
CA ILE A 7 -30.39 14.09 3.91
C ILE A 7 -30.76 13.09 5.00
N PHE A 8 -30.44 13.39 6.27
CA PHE A 8 -30.76 12.50 7.40
C PHE A 8 -32.26 12.37 7.66
N GLU A 9 -32.99 13.48 7.55
CA GLU A 9 -34.44 13.53 7.70
C GLU A 9 -35.13 12.74 6.57
N THR A 10 -34.71 12.96 5.31
CA THR A 10 -35.19 12.17 4.18
C THR A 10 -34.81 10.69 4.33
N PHE A 11 -33.66 10.38 4.94
CA PHE A 11 -33.26 9.01 5.23
C PHE A 11 -34.18 8.34 6.26
N SER A 12 -34.58 9.08 7.30
CA SER A 12 -35.48 8.60 8.35
C SER A 12 -36.88 8.31 7.81
N GLU A 13 -37.38 9.16 6.90
CA GLU A 13 -38.69 8.96 6.25
C GLU A 13 -38.68 7.78 5.27
N ILE A 14 -37.58 7.59 4.53
CA ILE A 14 -37.44 6.50 3.57
C ILE A 14 -37.27 5.14 4.26
N THR A 15 -36.56 5.12 5.38
CA THR A 15 -36.32 3.89 6.15
C THR A 15 -37.58 3.40 6.87
N SER A 16 -38.49 4.31 7.27
CA SER A 16 -39.81 3.92 7.79
C SER A 16 -40.75 3.38 6.70
N ALA A 17 -40.65 3.92 5.47
CA ALA A 17 -41.47 3.55 4.33
C ALA A 17 -41.10 2.19 3.71
N ILE A 18 -39.82 1.84 3.56
CA ILE A 18 -39.42 0.66 2.76
C ILE A 18 -39.26 -0.62 3.60
N GLY A 19 -39.28 -0.47 4.92
CA GLY A 19 -39.21 -1.56 5.88
C GLY A 19 -37.84 -1.71 6.54
N TRP A 20 -37.87 -2.11 7.80
CA TRP A 20 -36.71 -2.14 8.69
C TRP A 20 -35.55 -3.02 8.19
N ILE A 21 -35.84 -4.10 7.47
CA ILE A 21 -34.83 -5.01 6.92
C ILE A 21 -33.98 -4.31 5.85
N PHE A 22 -34.62 -3.59 4.93
CA PHE A 22 -33.94 -2.84 3.89
C PHE A 22 -33.13 -1.69 4.48
N ALA A 23 -33.74 -0.94 5.40
CA ALA A 23 -33.07 0.13 6.14
C ALA A 23 -31.79 -0.37 6.81
N LEU A 24 -31.85 -1.53 7.47
CA LEU A 24 -30.71 -2.14 8.14
C LEU A 24 -29.61 -2.56 7.15
N ALA A 25 -29.97 -3.23 6.04
CA ALA A 25 -29.01 -3.64 5.02
C ALA A 25 -28.31 -2.43 4.35
N PHE A 26 -29.06 -1.37 4.08
CA PHE A 26 -28.54 -0.14 3.51
C PHE A 26 -27.62 0.59 4.50
N CYS A 27 -28.04 0.74 5.76
CA CYS A 27 -27.20 1.31 6.82
C CYS A 27 -25.91 0.52 7.03
N VAL A 28 -25.96 -0.81 7.08
CA VAL A 28 -24.76 -1.65 7.20
C VAL A 28 -23.82 -1.43 6.02
N SER A 29 -24.35 -1.33 4.79
CA SER A 29 -23.56 -1.05 3.59
C SER A 29 -22.86 0.32 3.67
N LEU A 30 -23.55 1.36 4.16
CA LEU A 30 -22.96 2.69 4.36
C LEU A 30 -21.91 2.72 5.45
N VAL A 31 -22.13 2.01 6.57
CA VAL A 31 -21.15 1.90 7.65
C VAL A 31 -19.88 1.20 7.15
N ILE A 32 -20.01 0.09 6.41
CA ILE A 32 -18.88 -0.60 5.80
C ILE A 32 -18.13 0.35 4.85
N LEU A 33 -18.85 1.08 4.00
CA LEU A 33 -18.25 2.05 3.07
C LEU A 33 -17.47 3.15 3.83
N ALA A 34 -18.05 3.70 4.90
CA ALA A 34 -17.43 4.73 5.73
C ALA A 34 -16.17 4.20 6.44
N ILE A 35 -16.19 2.99 6.98
CA ILE A 35 -15.03 2.34 7.60
C ILE A 35 -13.91 2.15 6.57
N LEU A 36 -14.23 1.67 5.37
CA LEU A 36 -13.25 1.47 4.30
C LEU A 36 -12.64 2.80 3.84
N LEU A 37 -13.45 3.85 3.72
CA LEU A 37 -13.00 5.20 3.40
C LEU A 37 -12.06 5.74 4.48
N ALA A 38 -12.46 5.67 5.75
CA ALA A 38 -11.67 6.14 6.88
C ALA A 38 -10.32 5.39 6.98
N ASN A 39 -10.33 4.07 6.87
CA ASN A 39 -9.12 3.25 6.88
C ASN A 39 -8.19 3.60 5.70
N SER A 40 -8.75 3.79 4.51
CA SER A 40 -7.97 4.18 3.33
C SER A 40 -7.36 5.58 3.51
N MET A 41 -8.11 6.55 4.04
CA MET A 41 -7.59 7.90 4.34
C MET A 41 -6.52 7.89 5.42
N GLN A 42 -6.68 7.11 6.49
CA GLN A 42 -5.66 6.99 7.54
C GLN A 42 -4.37 6.39 6.99
N ARG A 43 -4.46 5.34 6.16
CA ARG A 43 -3.30 4.77 5.47
C ARG A 43 -2.65 5.79 4.54
N LEU A 44 -3.44 6.51 3.74
CA LEU A 44 -2.93 7.57 2.87
C LEU A 44 -2.24 8.69 3.65
N LYS A 45 -2.77 9.08 4.80
CA LYS A 45 -2.18 10.12 5.65
C LYS A 45 -0.84 9.66 6.27
N LYS A 46 -0.73 8.37 6.61
CA LYS A 46 0.46 7.78 7.22
C LYS A 46 1.58 7.52 6.20
N TYR A 47 1.22 6.99 5.04
CA TYR A 47 2.18 6.52 4.02
C TYR A 47 2.34 7.48 2.83
N GLY A 48 1.35 8.32 2.56
CA GLY A 48 1.33 9.19 1.39
C GLY A 48 2.45 10.24 1.40
N CYS A 49 2.75 10.73 0.20
CA CYS A 49 3.78 11.75 -0.02
C CYS A 49 3.28 12.87 -0.94
N LYS A 50 4.03 13.97 -0.93
CA LYS A 50 3.91 15.01 -1.93
C LYS A 50 4.86 14.69 -3.08
N ALA A 51 4.49 15.09 -4.29
CA ALA A 51 5.41 15.06 -5.43
C ALA A 51 6.64 15.94 -5.13
N GLY A 52 7.82 15.47 -5.53
CA GLY A 52 9.12 16.09 -5.26
C GLY A 52 9.76 15.69 -3.93
N LEU A 53 9.14 14.82 -3.13
CA LEU A 53 9.69 14.38 -1.84
C LEU A 53 11.01 13.64 -2.02
N ALA A 54 11.15 12.80 -3.05
CA ALA A 54 12.37 12.04 -3.33
C ALA A 54 13.55 12.98 -3.63
N ARG A 55 13.32 14.06 -4.38
CA ARG A 55 14.33 15.09 -4.67
C ARG A 55 14.71 15.87 -3.41
N GLU A 56 13.73 16.21 -2.57
CA GLU A 56 14.00 16.86 -1.28
C GLU A 56 14.83 15.95 -0.36
N LEU A 57 14.48 14.66 -0.27
CA LEU A 57 15.24 13.67 0.47
C LEU A 57 16.66 13.53 -0.07
N LYS A 58 16.85 13.50 -1.40
CA LYS A 58 18.18 13.47 -2.02
C LYS A 58 19.04 14.66 -1.54
N SER A 59 18.50 15.88 -1.59
CA SER A 59 19.21 17.09 -1.11
C SER A 59 19.64 16.94 0.34
N ARG A 60 18.72 16.53 1.21
CA ARG A 60 18.98 16.36 2.65
C ARG A 60 19.97 15.24 2.97
N ILE A 61 19.96 14.16 2.18
CA ILE A 61 20.94 13.06 2.30
C ILE A 61 22.34 13.58 1.94
N LEU A 62 22.47 14.35 0.86
CA LEU A 62 23.75 14.92 0.43
C LEU A 62 24.27 15.99 1.40
N GLU A 63 23.38 16.79 2.00
CA GLU A 63 23.74 17.80 3.00
C GLU A 63 24.17 17.17 4.34
N SER A 64 23.66 15.98 4.68
CA SER A 64 23.96 15.31 5.95
C SER A 64 25.14 14.34 5.80
N SER A 65 26.36 14.85 6.04
CA SER A 65 27.58 14.05 6.05
C SER A 65 27.51 12.85 7.00
N LYS A 66 26.80 13.00 8.13
CA LYS A 66 26.60 11.94 9.12
C LYS A 66 25.73 10.80 8.56
N PHE A 67 24.64 11.12 7.87
CA PHE A 67 23.78 10.13 7.26
C PHE A 67 24.43 9.48 6.04
N LEU A 68 25.13 10.27 5.23
CA LEU A 68 25.89 9.77 4.09
C LEU A 68 26.93 8.73 4.54
N ASN A 69 27.67 9.02 5.63
CA ASN A 69 28.64 8.08 6.22
C ASN A 69 27.95 6.82 6.77
N MET A 70 26.77 6.95 7.40
CA MET A 70 25.96 5.79 7.81
C MET A 70 25.49 4.95 6.62
N LEU A 71 25.14 5.59 5.51
CA LEU A 71 24.69 4.94 4.28
C LEU A 71 25.82 4.15 3.63
N TYR A 72 27.04 4.70 3.58
CA TYR A 72 28.21 3.99 3.07
C TYR A 72 28.68 2.86 3.98
N ARG A 73 28.68 3.10 5.31
CA ARG A 73 29.14 2.10 6.29
C ARG A 73 28.21 0.89 6.35
N GLY A 74 26.90 1.12 6.17
CA GLY A 74 25.87 0.11 6.31
C GLY A 74 25.83 -0.51 7.72
N ASN A 75 24.93 -1.47 7.92
CA ASN A 75 24.78 -2.25 9.16
C ASN A 75 24.63 -1.38 10.44
N VAL A 76 23.89 -0.28 10.34
CA VAL A 76 23.66 0.66 11.45
C VAL A 76 22.56 0.14 12.37
N HIS A 77 22.76 0.25 13.68
CA HIS A 77 21.74 -0.11 14.66
C HIS A 77 20.43 0.68 14.45
N ALA A 78 19.30 -0.01 14.52
CA ALA A 78 17.97 0.56 14.26
C ALA A 78 17.65 1.82 15.11
N ALA A 79 18.16 1.90 16.34
CA ALA A 79 17.97 3.06 17.20
C ALA A 79 18.73 4.31 16.73
N GLU A 80 19.92 4.13 16.14
CA GLU A 80 20.73 5.23 15.61
C GLU A 80 20.22 5.66 14.23
N ALA A 81 19.93 4.69 13.35
CA ALA A 81 19.28 4.93 12.07
C ALA A 81 17.94 5.68 12.25
N GLY A 82 17.13 5.27 13.23
CA GLY A 82 15.84 5.89 13.51
C GLY A 82 15.95 7.36 13.94
N LYS A 83 17.00 7.75 14.67
CA LYS A 83 17.23 9.14 15.08
C LYS A 83 17.60 10.01 13.89
N GLU A 84 18.51 9.55 13.02
CA GLU A 84 18.90 10.37 11.86
C GLU A 84 17.86 10.42 10.75
N LEU A 85 17.09 9.36 10.55
CA LEU A 85 15.94 9.44 9.66
C LEU A 85 14.93 10.51 10.12
N MET A 86 14.77 10.74 11.42
CA MET A 86 13.89 11.81 11.91
C MET A 86 14.43 13.22 11.64
N HIS A 87 15.72 13.37 11.36
CA HIS A 87 16.33 14.65 10.99
C HIS A 87 16.23 14.93 9.48
N ILE A 88 16.23 13.88 8.66
CA ILE A 88 16.17 14.00 7.20
C ILE A 88 14.74 14.04 6.68
N LEU A 89 13.80 13.36 7.34
CA LEU A 89 12.41 13.41 6.91
C LEU A 89 11.78 14.77 7.29
N PRO A 90 11.14 15.47 6.33
CA PRO A 90 10.54 16.79 6.57
C PRO A 90 9.36 16.76 7.55
N ASP A 91 8.72 15.60 7.78
CA ASP A 91 7.62 15.44 8.72
C ASP A 91 7.73 14.12 9.49
N LYS A 92 7.89 14.20 10.82
CA LYS A 92 8.16 13.05 11.71
C LYS A 92 7.02 12.03 11.76
N ASN A 93 5.80 12.46 11.44
CA ASN A 93 4.59 11.64 11.54
C ASN A 93 4.02 11.21 10.17
N LYS A 94 4.67 11.60 9.08
CA LYS A 94 4.28 11.24 7.71
C LYS A 94 5.41 10.51 7.00
N HIS A 95 5.11 9.93 5.84
CA HIS A 95 6.10 9.27 4.98
C HIS A 95 6.75 8.04 5.62
N LEU A 96 5.98 7.28 6.42
CA LEU A 96 6.48 6.07 7.08
C LEU A 96 7.09 5.07 6.07
N LEU A 97 6.53 5.01 4.86
CA LEU A 97 7.02 4.16 3.78
C LEU A 97 8.46 4.51 3.39
N PHE A 98 8.76 5.79 3.19
CA PHE A 98 10.11 6.29 2.87
C PHE A 98 11.07 6.10 4.04
N ARG A 99 10.54 6.19 5.27
CA ARG A 99 11.32 5.94 6.49
C ARG A 99 11.74 4.48 6.62
N GLU A 100 10.81 3.56 6.42
CA GLU A 100 11.07 2.12 6.45
C GLU A 100 12.03 1.72 5.34
N PHE A 101 11.85 2.27 4.13
CA PHE A 101 12.73 2.08 2.99
C PHE A 101 14.17 2.52 3.31
N LEU A 102 14.40 3.78 3.68
CA LEU A 102 15.74 4.28 4.01
C LEU A 102 16.36 3.56 5.22
N GLY A 103 15.57 3.23 6.24
CA GLY A 103 16.04 2.46 7.39
C GLY A 103 16.58 1.09 7.00
N ARG A 104 15.97 0.43 6.00
CA ARG A 104 16.46 -0.85 5.48
C ARG A 104 17.79 -0.72 4.76
N PHE A 105 17.99 0.35 3.97
CA PHE A 105 19.27 0.63 3.33
C PHE A 105 20.38 0.81 4.36
N LEU A 106 20.12 1.54 5.45
CA LEU A 106 21.11 1.71 6.54
C LEU A 106 21.41 0.42 7.30
N SER A 107 20.43 -0.47 7.43
CA SER A 107 20.59 -1.73 8.17
C SER A 107 21.33 -2.82 7.40
N ARG A 108 21.51 -2.67 6.08
CA ARG A 108 22.15 -3.69 5.22
C ARG A 108 23.52 -3.20 4.74
N PRO A 109 24.51 -4.09 4.60
CA PRO A 109 25.81 -3.74 4.01
C PRO A 109 25.65 -3.49 2.49
N VAL A 110 26.27 -2.43 1.98
CA VAL A 110 26.18 -1.96 0.59
C VAL A 110 26.53 -3.05 -0.43
N GLN A 111 27.47 -3.93 -0.10
CA GLN A 111 27.94 -5.05 -0.94
C GLN A 111 26.86 -6.12 -1.24
N ASN A 112 25.78 -6.18 -0.46
CA ASN A 112 24.65 -7.08 -0.71
C ASN A 112 23.51 -6.44 -1.51
N LEU A 113 23.61 -5.15 -1.88
CA LEU A 113 22.58 -4.47 -2.68
C LEU A 113 22.76 -4.67 -4.18
N GLU A 114 23.99 -4.85 -4.66
CA GLU A 114 24.30 -5.10 -6.07
C GLU A 114 23.79 -6.47 -6.56
N SER A 115 23.72 -7.45 -5.66
CA SER A 115 23.30 -8.82 -5.96
C SER A 115 21.78 -9.03 -5.90
N GLN A 116 21.00 -8.05 -5.44
CA GLN A 116 19.54 -8.15 -5.43
C GLN A 116 18.93 -7.57 -6.71
N PRO A 117 18.04 -8.31 -7.39
CA PRO A 117 17.27 -7.73 -8.48
C PRO A 117 16.51 -6.54 -7.94
N SER A 118 16.65 -5.40 -8.62
CA SER A 118 16.35 -4.08 -8.08
C SER A 118 14.89 -3.89 -7.60
N LEU A 119 13.96 -4.76 -8.01
CA LEU A 119 12.56 -4.75 -7.55
C LEU A 119 12.34 -5.47 -6.21
N GLN A 120 13.21 -6.40 -5.83
CA GLN A 120 13.07 -7.19 -4.60
C GLN A 120 13.36 -6.36 -3.34
N SER A 121 14.21 -5.35 -3.45
CA SER A 121 14.48 -4.38 -2.37
C SER A 121 13.31 -3.43 -2.09
N LEU A 122 12.36 -3.32 -3.03
CA LEU A 122 11.13 -2.52 -2.91
C LEU A 122 9.87 -3.37 -2.65
N SER A 123 10.01 -4.69 -2.56
CA SER A 123 8.89 -5.63 -2.52
C SER A 123 7.91 -5.32 -1.39
N ASP A 124 8.44 -5.01 -0.21
CA ASP A 124 7.64 -4.77 0.99
C ASP A 124 6.94 -3.41 0.92
N GLU A 125 7.60 -2.39 0.39
CA GLU A 125 7.01 -1.08 0.17
C GLU A 125 5.91 -1.15 -0.89
N PHE A 126 6.14 -1.88 -1.99
CA PHE A 126 5.10 -2.17 -2.99
C PHE A 126 3.95 -3.02 -2.42
N ALA A 127 4.21 -3.89 -1.44
CA ALA A 127 3.14 -4.60 -0.75
C ALA A 127 2.24 -3.62 0.04
N ILE A 128 2.81 -2.59 0.67
CA ILE A 128 2.05 -1.53 1.33
C ILE A 128 1.24 -0.73 0.30
N VAL A 129 1.87 -0.29 -0.81
CA VAL A 129 1.18 0.40 -1.92
C VAL A 129 0.02 -0.44 -2.46
N SER A 130 0.27 -1.73 -2.73
CA SER A 130 -0.74 -2.69 -3.21
C SER A 130 -1.86 -2.87 -2.20
N SER A 131 -1.57 -2.89 -0.90
CA SER A 131 -2.59 -2.98 0.14
C SER A 131 -3.57 -1.79 0.14
N ILE A 132 -3.07 -0.59 -0.17
CA ILE A 132 -3.88 0.63 -0.32
C ILE A 132 -4.69 0.54 -1.61
N GLN A 133 -4.10 0.08 -2.71
CA GLN A 133 -4.83 -0.12 -3.96
C GLN A 133 -5.96 -1.15 -3.82
N ARG A 134 -5.73 -2.24 -3.07
CA ARG A 134 -6.76 -3.23 -2.74
C ARG A 134 -7.89 -2.62 -1.91
N SER A 135 -7.58 -1.76 -0.93
CA SER A 135 -8.64 -1.11 -0.13
C SER A 135 -9.48 -0.16 -0.98
N VAL A 136 -8.87 0.59 -1.89
CA VAL A 136 -9.57 1.44 -2.87
C VAL A 136 -10.44 0.60 -3.82
N SER A 137 -9.92 -0.54 -4.28
CA SER A 137 -10.70 -1.48 -5.10
C SER A 137 -11.90 -2.04 -4.34
N ALA A 138 -11.74 -2.36 -3.06
CA ALA A 138 -12.84 -2.84 -2.22
C ALA A 138 -13.94 -1.78 -2.07
N ILE A 139 -13.58 -0.50 -1.91
CA ILE A 139 -14.55 0.60 -1.88
C ILE A 139 -15.35 0.63 -3.19
N ARG A 140 -14.68 0.54 -4.35
CA ARG A 140 -15.36 0.48 -5.65
C ARG A 140 -16.28 -0.72 -5.78
N SER A 141 -15.85 -1.90 -5.32
CA SER A 141 -16.67 -3.10 -5.35
C SER A 141 -17.94 -2.96 -4.51
N VAL A 142 -17.84 -2.39 -3.30
CA VAL A 142 -19.02 -2.12 -2.46
C VAL A 142 -19.91 -1.06 -3.11
N ALA A 143 -19.32 0.04 -3.58
CA ALA A 143 -20.02 1.11 -4.29
C ALA A 143 -20.73 0.64 -5.58
N ALA A 144 -20.21 -0.37 -6.26
CA ALA A 144 -20.82 -0.93 -7.47
C ALA A 144 -22.13 -1.66 -7.18
N ILE A 145 -22.32 -2.18 -5.97
CA ILE A 145 -23.52 -2.92 -5.56
C ILE A 145 -24.63 -1.95 -5.07
N LEU A 146 -24.27 -0.73 -4.66
CA LEU A 146 -25.22 0.27 -4.15
C LEU A 146 -26.41 0.52 -5.09
N PRO A 147 -26.25 0.72 -6.42
CA PRO A 147 -27.40 0.90 -7.30
C PRO A 147 -28.36 -0.28 -7.33
N ALA A 148 -27.85 -1.52 -7.22
CA ALA A 148 -28.70 -2.70 -7.13
C ALA A 148 -29.48 -2.73 -5.81
N VAL A 149 -28.84 -2.34 -4.70
CA VAL A 149 -29.53 -2.15 -3.41
C VAL A 149 -30.59 -1.05 -3.52
N GLY A 150 -30.28 0.08 -4.15
CA GLY A 150 -31.23 1.15 -4.41
C GLY A 150 -32.47 0.68 -5.18
N LEU A 151 -32.25 -0.11 -6.24
CA LEU A 151 -33.30 -0.71 -7.07
C LEU A 151 -34.16 -1.69 -6.27
N CYS A 152 -33.54 -2.55 -5.45
CA CYS A 152 -34.29 -3.42 -4.52
C CYS A 152 -35.14 -2.61 -3.54
N GLY A 153 -34.63 -1.49 -3.03
CA GLY A 153 -35.39 -0.57 -2.19
C GLY A 153 -36.60 0.02 -2.91
N THR A 154 -36.41 0.43 -4.17
CA THR A 154 -37.51 0.94 -5.00
C THR A 154 -38.56 -0.13 -5.23
N LEU A 155 -38.18 -1.36 -5.59
CA LEU A 155 -39.13 -2.46 -5.79
C LEU A 155 -39.90 -2.79 -4.51
N MET A 156 -39.23 -2.78 -3.36
CA MET A 156 -39.87 -3.04 -2.07
C MET A 156 -40.83 -1.91 -1.67
N GLY A 157 -40.44 -0.65 -1.90
CA GLY A 157 -41.32 0.51 -1.68
C GLY A 157 -42.55 0.48 -2.58
N MET A 158 -42.37 0.16 -3.87
CA MET A 158 -43.49 -0.03 -4.81
C MET A 158 -44.40 -1.18 -4.38
N PHE A 159 -43.83 -2.32 -3.96
CA PHE A 159 -44.61 -3.45 -3.46
C PHE A 159 -45.44 -3.08 -2.23
N ARG A 160 -44.87 -2.29 -1.32
CA ARG A 160 -45.60 -1.77 -0.15
C ARG A 160 -46.70 -0.80 -0.54
N ALA A 161 -46.45 0.11 -1.50
CA ALA A 161 -47.47 1.03 -2.01
C ALA A 161 -48.70 0.25 -2.52
N PHE A 162 -48.47 -0.80 -3.32
CA PHE A 162 -49.56 -1.63 -3.87
C PHE A 162 -50.29 -2.50 -2.83
N THR A 163 -49.63 -2.88 -1.73
CA THR A 163 -50.22 -3.76 -0.70
C THR A 163 -50.79 -3.00 0.50
N GLY A 164 -50.35 -1.76 0.72
CA GLY A 164 -50.79 -0.89 1.81
C GLY A 164 -51.92 0.07 1.44
N THR A 165 -52.13 0.33 0.15
CA THR A 165 -53.19 1.23 -0.32
C THR A 165 -54.56 0.56 -0.26
N ASP A 166 -55.53 1.17 0.42
CA ASP A 166 -56.92 0.72 0.42
C ASP A 166 -57.66 1.27 -0.80
N PHE A 167 -57.70 0.49 -1.87
CA PHE A 167 -58.40 0.85 -3.11
C PHE A 167 -59.93 0.89 -2.98
N ASN A 168 -60.48 0.54 -1.81
CA ASN A 168 -61.93 0.64 -1.55
C ASN A 168 -62.34 1.94 -0.85
N ASP A 169 -61.38 2.83 -0.53
CA ASP A 169 -61.70 4.11 0.09
C ASP A 169 -62.50 5.01 -0.88
N PRO A 170 -63.65 5.58 -0.46
CA PRO A 170 -64.42 6.51 -1.29
C PRO A 170 -63.65 7.79 -1.68
N ASP A 171 -62.61 8.18 -0.94
CA ASP A 171 -61.78 9.34 -1.26
C ASP A 171 -60.54 8.98 -2.09
N MET A 172 -60.77 8.84 -3.40
CA MET A 172 -59.71 8.53 -4.37
C MET A 172 -58.58 9.58 -4.45
N GLN A 173 -58.80 10.83 -3.98
CA GLN A 173 -57.73 11.83 -3.94
C GLN A 173 -56.70 11.52 -2.85
N ASN A 174 -57.13 11.07 -1.67
CA ASN A 174 -56.21 10.67 -0.60
C ASN A 174 -55.45 9.41 -0.99
N VAL A 175 -56.14 8.43 -1.57
CA VAL A 175 -55.54 7.19 -2.10
C VAL A 175 -54.44 7.49 -3.12
N MET A 176 -54.72 8.36 -4.11
CA MET A 176 -53.73 8.77 -5.11
C MET A 176 -52.55 9.53 -4.50
N THR A 177 -52.80 10.37 -3.49
CA THR A 177 -51.75 11.15 -2.82
C THR A 177 -50.81 10.26 -2.01
N GLU A 178 -51.35 9.31 -1.25
CA GLU A 178 -50.58 8.34 -0.47
C GLU A 178 -49.74 7.43 -1.38
N LEU A 179 -50.36 6.89 -2.44
CA LEU A 179 -49.67 6.09 -3.44
C LEU A 179 -48.53 6.87 -4.11
N MET A 180 -48.74 8.15 -4.44
CA MET A 180 -47.73 8.99 -5.08
C MET A 180 -46.58 9.34 -4.12
N MET A 181 -46.87 9.50 -2.82
CA MET A 181 -45.86 9.68 -1.78
C MET A 181 -44.98 8.44 -1.62
N ASP A 182 -45.58 7.25 -1.59
CA ASP A 182 -44.85 5.97 -1.50
C ASP A 182 -44.00 5.71 -2.75
N PHE A 183 -44.50 6.03 -3.94
CA PHE A 183 -43.69 5.97 -5.16
C PHE A 183 -42.53 6.97 -5.13
N GLY A 184 -42.76 8.18 -4.63
CA GLY A 184 -41.73 9.20 -4.48
C GLY A 184 -40.60 8.76 -3.56
N THR A 185 -40.94 8.22 -2.38
CA THR A 185 -39.96 7.70 -1.41
C THR A 185 -39.21 6.48 -1.96
N ALA A 186 -39.90 5.58 -2.67
CA ALA A 186 -39.30 4.44 -3.34
C ALA A 186 -38.30 4.85 -4.42
N LEU A 187 -38.60 5.88 -5.23
CA LEU A 187 -37.66 6.38 -6.24
C LEU A 187 -36.43 7.04 -5.60
N TRP A 188 -36.60 7.70 -4.45
CA TRP A 188 -35.51 8.37 -3.77
C TRP A 188 -34.41 7.41 -3.31
N THR A 189 -34.71 6.15 -2.98
CA THR A 189 -33.65 5.18 -2.62
C THR A 189 -32.68 4.92 -3.76
N THR A 190 -33.19 4.81 -4.98
CA THR A 190 -32.34 4.60 -6.16
C THR A 190 -31.53 5.85 -6.45
N ILE A 191 -32.16 7.03 -6.40
CA ILE A 191 -31.46 8.31 -6.61
C ILE A 191 -30.31 8.46 -5.60
N LEU A 192 -30.59 8.24 -4.32
CA LEU A 192 -29.60 8.35 -3.25
C LEU A 192 -28.46 7.34 -3.42
N ALA A 193 -28.78 6.08 -3.73
CA ALA A 193 -27.78 5.05 -3.97
C ALA A 193 -26.85 5.40 -5.15
N VAL A 194 -27.41 5.97 -6.23
CA VAL A 194 -26.63 6.44 -7.39
C VAL A 194 -25.74 7.61 -7.00
N ILE A 195 -26.24 8.60 -6.26
CA ILE A 195 -25.45 9.75 -5.79
C ILE A 195 -24.26 9.27 -4.95
N ILE A 196 -24.49 8.36 -4.00
CA ILE A 196 -23.43 7.82 -3.13
C ILE A 196 -22.39 7.05 -3.95
N LYS A 197 -22.82 6.25 -4.93
CA LYS A 197 -21.89 5.58 -5.86
C LYS A 197 -21.03 6.58 -6.61
N VAL A 198 -21.62 7.59 -7.24
CA VAL A 198 -20.89 8.61 -8.01
C VAL A 198 -19.86 9.31 -7.11
N TRP A 199 -20.26 9.68 -5.89
CA TRP A 199 -19.34 10.26 -4.91
C TRP A 199 -18.17 9.33 -4.56
N ALA A 200 -18.46 8.04 -4.32
CA ALA A 200 -17.43 7.05 -4.03
C ALA A 200 -16.47 6.86 -5.22
N ASP A 201 -16.98 6.83 -6.44
CA ASP A 201 -16.19 6.68 -7.67
C ASP A 201 -15.29 7.90 -7.92
N ILE A 202 -15.83 9.12 -7.76
CA ILE A 202 -15.07 10.37 -7.84
C ILE A 202 -13.96 10.36 -6.79
N TRP A 203 -14.30 10.03 -5.53
CA TRP A 203 -13.32 9.98 -4.46
C TRP A 203 -12.19 9.00 -4.76
N CYS A 204 -12.52 7.77 -5.14
CA CYS A 204 -11.54 6.72 -5.44
C CYS A 204 -10.62 7.10 -6.59
N SER A 205 -11.14 7.80 -7.60
CA SER A 205 -10.40 8.16 -8.81
C SER A 205 -9.49 9.37 -8.61
N PHE A 206 -9.94 10.41 -7.90
CA PHE A 206 -9.16 11.63 -7.72
C PHE A 206 -8.23 11.61 -6.51
N GLY A 207 -8.65 11.01 -5.39
CA GLY A 207 -7.90 11.06 -4.13
C GLY A 207 -6.87 9.95 -4.04
N PRO A 208 -7.27 8.73 -3.63
CA PRO A 208 -6.35 7.63 -3.35
C PRO A 208 -5.53 7.18 -4.55
N GLN A 209 -6.13 7.07 -5.75
CA GLN A 209 -5.43 6.56 -6.92
C GLN A 209 -4.30 7.48 -7.38
N ARG A 210 -4.52 8.80 -7.35
CA ARG A 210 -3.47 9.78 -7.65
C ARG A 210 -2.34 9.74 -6.62
N GLN A 211 -2.68 9.64 -5.34
CA GLN A 211 -1.70 9.57 -4.25
C GLN A 211 -0.86 8.28 -4.32
N VAL A 212 -1.49 7.15 -4.64
CA VAL A 212 -0.80 5.86 -4.87
C VAL A 212 0.17 5.95 -6.05
N SER A 213 -0.23 6.61 -7.15
CA SER A 213 0.65 6.83 -8.30
C SER A 213 1.87 7.68 -7.95
N ILE A 214 1.66 8.80 -7.24
CA ILE A 214 2.75 9.67 -6.80
C ILE A 214 3.68 8.92 -5.85
N MET A 215 3.13 8.17 -4.89
CA MET A 215 3.93 7.39 -3.93
C MET A 215 4.79 6.33 -4.61
N THR A 216 4.24 5.64 -5.62
CA THR A 216 4.99 4.67 -6.43
C THR A 216 6.15 5.34 -7.18
N ASP A 217 5.89 6.46 -7.86
CA ASP A 217 6.90 7.17 -8.65
C ASP A 217 8.02 7.74 -7.77
N GLU A 218 7.66 8.44 -6.69
CA GLU A 218 8.62 9.01 -5.73
C GLU A 218 9.47 7.92 -5.04
N LEU A 219 8.89 6.77 -4.74
CA LEU A 219 9.61 5.65 -4.15
C LEU A 219 10.65 5.07 -5.12
N VAL A 220 10.27 4.91 -6.38
CA VAL A 220 11.16 4.44 -7.45
C VAL A 220 12.28 5.46 -7.68
N GLN A 221 11.96 6.75 -7.74
CA GLN A 221 12.97 7.82 -7.86
C GLN A 221 13.93 7.86 -6.68
N LEU A 222 13.42 7.76 -5.45
CA LEU A 222 14.28 7.75 -4.25
C LEU A 222 15.26 6.59 -4.28
N LYS A 223 14.82 5.40 -4.69
CA LYS A 223 15.71 4.25 -4.86
C LYS A 223 16.86 4.60 -5.81
N TYR A 224 16.56 5.10 -7.02
CA TYR A 224 17.62 5.47 -7.97
C TYR A 224 18.55 6.55 -7.42
N TYR A 225 18.04 7.52 -6.66
CA TYR A 225 18.88 8.52 -6.00
C TYR A 225 19.79 7.95 -4.93
N VAL A 226 19.32 6.98 -4.14
CA VAL A 226 20.15 6.31 -3.13
C VAL A 226 21.25 5.48 -3.81
N PHE A 227 20.93 4.77 -4.89
CA PHE A 227 21.93 4.02 -5.67
C PHE A 227 22.95 4.95 -6.33
N ASP A 228 22.52 6.05 -6.96
CA ASP A 228 23.40 7.07 -7.54
C ASP A 228 24.37 7.66 -6.50
N VAL A 229 23.89 7.94 -5.28
CA VAL A 229 24.75 8.41 -4.18
C VAL A 229 25.73 7.33 -3.71
N LEU A 230 25.32 6.07 -3.68
CA LEU A 230 26.18 4.95 -3.30
C LEU A 230 27.27 4.67 -4.36
N GLU A 231 26.93 4.77 -5.65
CA GLU A 231 27.88 4.60 -6.76
C GLU A 231 28.88 5.75 -6.85
N GLN A 232 28.51 6.95 -6.42
CA GLN A 232 29.39 8.12 -6.36
C GLN A 232 30.41 8.05 -5.21
N GLN A 233 30.54 6.93 -4.49
CA GLN A 233 31.55 6.77 -3.45
C GLN A 233 32.94 7.06 -4.08
N PRO A 234 33.62 8.16 -3.71
CA PRO A 234 34.95 8.40 -4.20
C PRO A 234 35.86 7.28 -3.67
N GLU A 235 36.84 6.84 -4.45
CA GLU A 235 37.95 5.93 -4.10
C GLU A 235 38.83 6.44 -2.93
N GLN A 236 38.30 7.25 -2.01
CA GLN A 236 39.00 7.72 -0.83
C GLN A 236 38.73 6.77 0.32
N THR A 237 39.43 5.63 0.37
CA THR A 237 40.19 5.14 1.53
C THR A 237 41.03 3.92 1.13
N GLN A 238 41.99 4.08 0.20
CA GLN A 238 43.24 3.29 0.20
C GLN A 238 44.39 4.23 -0.18
N THR A 239 44.75 5.12 0.73
CA THR A 239 46.01 5.85 0.66
C THR A 239 46.90 5.32 1.77
N THR A 240 47.66 4.27 1.47
CA THR A 240 48.90 3.96 2.21
C THR A 240 50.05 4.55 1.38
N PRO A 241 50.78 5.57 1.85
CA PRO A 241 51.92 6.12 1.12
C PRO A 241 53.14 5.17 1.17
N PRO A 242 54.07 5.29 0.20
CA PRO A 242 55.20 4.37 -0.01
C PRO A 242 56.47 4.79 0.74
N ALA A 243 57.31 3.79 1.08
CA ALA A 243 58.75 3.80 1.41
C ALA A 243 59.01 2.75 2.51
N ASP A 244 60.06 1.93 2.55
CA ASP A 244 61.18 1.65 1.66
C ASP A 244 61.85 0.36 2.21
N THR A 245 62.38 -0.46 1.30
CA THR A 245 63.63 -1.22 1.43
C THR A 245 63.93 -2.05 2.68
N VAL A 246 63.83 -3.39 2.58
CA VAL A 246 64.90 -4.31 3.06
C VAL A 246 64.97 -5.53 2.14
N THR A 247 66.00 -5.56 1.29
CA THR A 247 66.61 -6.76 0.71
C THR A 247 67.20 -7.62 1.82
N VAL A 248 66.98 -8.94 1.82
CA VAL A 248 68.00 -10.01 1.97
C VAL A 248 67.30 -11.38 1.82
N THR A 249 67.66 -12.10 0.76
CA THR A 249 67.71 -13.58 0.75
C THR A 249 69.19 -13.95 0.91
N PRO A 250 69.52 -15.04 1.60
CA PRO A 250 70.00 -16.18 0.82
C PRO A 250 69.48 -17.55 1.32
N GLN A 251 69.45 -18.44 0.33
CA GLN A 251 69.21 -19.88 0.32
C GLN A 251 70.22 -20.66 1.20
N PRO A 252 69.97 -21.95 1.48
CA PRO A 252 70.83 -22.95 0.85
C PRO A 252 70.10 -24.18 0.27
N GLU A 253 70.71 -24.68 -0.81
CA GLU A 253 70.73 -26.04 -1.41
C GLU A 253 70.75 -27.18 -0.36
N ASP A 254 70.46 -28.46 -0.60
CA ASP A 254 69.91 -29.34 -1.68
C ASP A 254 69.91 -30.78 -1.05
N THR A 255 69.41 -31.78 -1.78
CA THR A 255 69.36 -33.26 -1.55
C THR A 255 68.14 -33.78 -0.77
N GLY A 256 67.35 -34.76 -1.22
CA GLY A 256 67.32 -35.54 -2.46
C GLY A 256 66.29 -36.69 -2.36
N ILE A 257 65.67 -37.04 -3.50
CA ILE A 257 65.47 -38.42 -4.02
C ILE A 257 64.41 -39.38 -3.38
N VAL A 258 63.38 -39.71 -4.20
CA VAL A 258 62.73 -41.04 -4.46
C VAL A 258 61.66 -41.55 -3.45
N GLN A 259 60.37 -41.76 -3.80
CA GLN A 259 59.66 -42.69 -4.72
C GLN A 259 58.99 -43.87 -3.96
N LYS A 260 57.66 -44.03 -4.07
CA LYS A 260 56.81 -45.26 -4.14
C LYS A 260 55.40 -44.97 -3.57
N VAL A 261 54.31 -45.03 -4.36
CA VAL A 261 53.55 -46.20 -4.86
C VAL A 261 52.81 -46.95 -3.75
N GLU A 262 51.47 -46.82 -3.75
CA GLU A 262 50.43 -47.88 -3.79
C GLU A 262 49.05 -47.16 -3.79
N GLU A 263 48.20 -47.26 -4.83
CA GLU A 263 47.17 -48.32 -5.02
C GLU A 263 46.31 -48.53 -3.76
N GLN A 264 44.98 -48.66 -3.75
CA GLN A 264 43.89 -48.76 -4.73
C GLN A 264 42.63 -48.84 -3.82
N LYS A 265 41.46 -48.34 -4.23
CA LYS A 265 40.27 -49.19 -4.44
C LYS A 265 39.03 -48.33 -4.73
N THR A 266 38.54 -48.58 -5.93
CA THR A 266 37.27 -48.27 -6.56
C THR A 266 36.07 -48.92 -5.86
N VAL A 267 34.89 -48.35 -6.12
CA VAL A 267 33.63 -48.97 -6.58
C VAL A 267 32.46 -48.26 -5.86
N ASP A 268 31.72 -47.35 -6.50
CA ASP A 268 30.74 -47.45 -7.60
C ASP A 268 29.33 -47.93 -7.19
N SER A 269 28.36 -47.37 -7.93
CA SER A 269 26.93 -47.68 -8.04
C SER A 269 26.00 -47.02 -7.01
N LYS A 270 25.23 -45.96 -7.33
CA LYS A 270 24.30 -45.67 -8.45
C LYS A 270 22.94 -46.38 -8.33
N SER A 271 21.90 -45.56 -8.51
CA SER A 271 20.53 -45.89 -8.94
C SER A 271 19.60 -46.51 -7.90
N LYS A 272 18.30 -46.22 -7.87
CA LYS A 272 17.41 -45.23 -8.52
C LYS A 272 16.00 -45.57 -8.02
N ASP A 273 15.11 -44.58 -8.03
CA ASP A 273 13.64 -44.73 -8.15
C ASP A 273 12.93 -45.52 -7.04
N SER A 274 11.64 -45.40 -6.78
CA SER A 274 10.57 -44.42 -7.00
C SER A 274 9.36 -45.11 -6.36
N ASN A 275 8.49 -44.36 -5.69
CA ASN A 275 7.02 -44.53 -5.62
C ASN A 275 6.51 -43.82 -4.38
N GLU A 276 5.63 -42.82 -4.54
CA GLU A 276 4.21 -42.93 -4.90
C GLU A 276 3.34 -43.55 -3.79
N ASP A 277 2.29 -42.77 -3.52
CA ASP A 277 1.03 -43.07 -2.86
C ASP A 277 0.96 -43.24 -1.34
N LYS A 278 0.44 -42.19 -0.69
CA LYS A 278 -0.94 -42.19 -0.17
C LYS A 278 -1.47 -40.79 0.10
#